data_AF-A0A4Q5QJF5-F1
#
_entry.id   AF-A0A4Q5QJF5-F1
#
_cell.length_a   1.000
_cell.length_b   1.000
_cell.length_c   1.000
_cell.angle_alpha   90.00
_cell.angle_beta   90.00
_cell.angle_gamma   90.00
#
_symmetry.space_group_name_H-M   'P 1'
#
loop_
_entity.id
_entity.type
_entity.pdbx_description
1 polymer ?
#
loop_
_entity_poly.entity_id
_entity_poly.type
_entity_poly.pdbx_seq_one_letter_code
_entity_poly.pdbx_strand_id
1 'polypeptide(L)' 'MGQLRIGIIGAGHFGRFHALKVKASQRAILAGVFDPQAARAAALGKEA' A
#
# COMPACT_ATOMS: atom_id res chain seq x y z
N MET A 1 6.49 -21.08 -3.17
CA MET A 1 7.16 -19.84 -2.73
C MET A 1 6.08 -18.82 -2.38
N GLY A 2 6.10 -18.22 -1.19
CA GLY A 2 5.06 -17.27 -0.73
C GLY A 2 5.24 -15.85 -1.27
N GLN A 3 4.17 -15.05 -1.26
CA GLN A 3 4.22 -13.64 -1.65
C GLN A 3 4.86 -12.77 -0.55
N LEU A 4 5.66 -11.78 -0.96
CA LEU A 4 6.26 -10.80 -0.04
C LEU A 4 5.20 -9.85 0.51
N ARG A 5 5.14 -9.71 1.84
CA ARG A 5 4.20 -8.81 2.52
C ARG A 5 4.85 -7.44 2.66
N ILE A 6 4.23 -6.40 2.10
CA ILE A 6 4.78 -5.04 2.09
C ILE A 6 3.88 -4.10 2.88
N GLY A 7 4.47 -3.32 3.79
CA GLY A 7 3.83 -2.18 4.44
C GLY A 7 4.27 -0.86 3.80
N ILE A 8 3.38 0.13 3.73
CA ILE A 8 3.67 1.47 3.22
C ILE A 8 3.45 2.51 4.33
N ILE A 9 4.41 3.41 4.51
CA ILE A 9 4.32 4.55 5.43
C ILE A 9 4.21 5.83 4.60
N GLY A 10 3.11 6.55 4.80
CA GLY A 10 2.69 7.71 4.02
C GLY A 10 1.74 7.34 2.89
N ALA A 11 0.55 7.93 2.87
CA ALA A 11 -0.49 7.74 1.85
C ALA A 11 -0.64 8.98 0.94
N GLY A 12 0.45 9.73 0.77
CA GLY A 12 0.54 10.83 -0.21
C GLY A 12 0.79 10.34 -1.64
N HIS A 13 1.17 11.27 -2.52
CA HIS A 13 1.37 11.00 -3.95
C HIS A 13 2.32 9.82 -4.22
N PHE A 14 3.49 9.81 -3.57
CA PHE A 14 4.46 8.72 -3.73
C PHE A 14 4.03 7.41 -3.09
N GLY A 15 3.44 7.46 -1.90
CA GLY A 15 2.92 6.28 -1.21
C GLY A 15 1.88 5.55 -2.04
N ARG A 16 0.96 6.31 -2.65
CA ARG A 16 -0.05 5.77 -3.57
C ARG A 16 0.57 5.02 -4.74
N PHE A 17 1.56 5.60 -5.43
CA PHE A 17 2.20 4.90 -6.56
C PHE A 17 2.94 3.64 -6.15
N HIS A 18 3.54 3.60 -4.96
CA HIS A 18 4.15 2.37 -4.45
C HIS A 18 3.10 1.31 -4.16
N ALA A 19 1.97 1.68 -3.54
CA ALA A 19 0.88 0.75 -3.26
C ALA A 19 0.32 0.13 -4.54
N LEU A 20 0.11 0.94 -5.59
CA LEU A 20 -0.36 0.47 -6.89
C LEU A 20 0.63 -0.49 -7.56
N LYS A 21 1.94 -0.28 -7.40
CA LYS A 21 2.96 -1.23 -7.87
C LYS A 21 2.94 -2.54 -7.09
N VAL A 22 2.72 -2.48 -5.77
CA VAL A 22 2.57 -3.68 -4.94
C VAL A 22 1.32 -4.45 -5.38
N LYS A 23 0.18 -3.79 -5.57
CA LYS A 23 -1.07 -4.40 -6.09
C LYS A 23 -0.86 -5.11 -7.42
N ALA A 24 -0.10 -4.51 -8.34
CA ALA A 24 0.15 -5.08 -9.67
C ALA A 24 1.17 -6.24 -9.66
N SER A 25 1.84 -6.51 -8.53
CA SER A 25 2.87 -7.53 -8.44
C SER A 25 2.27 -8.91 -8.16
N GLN A 26 2.67 -9.93 -8.92
CA GLN A 26 2.36 -11.33 -8.60
C GLN A 26 3.20 -11.87 -7.41
N ARG A 27 4.29 -11.18 -7.07
CA ARG A 27 5.27 -11.62 -6.06
C ARG A 27 5.07 -10.96 -4.69
N ALA A 28 4.14 -10.03 -4.56
CA ALA A 28 3.94 -9.27 -3.32
C ALA A 28 2.46 -8.97 -3.05
N ILE A 29 2.15 -8.68 -1.79
CA ILE A 29 0.84 -8.19 -1.35
C ILE A 29 1.01 -6.98 -0.44
N LEU A 30 0.09 -6.03 -0.54
CA LEU A 30 0.02 -4.90 0.37
C LEU A 30 -0.60 -5.40 1.68
N ALA A 31 0.19 -5.40 2.75
CA ALA A 31 -0.20 -5.92 4.05
C ALA A 31 -0.68 -4.83 5.02
N GLY A 32 -0.37 -3.56 4.73
CA GLY A 32 -0.82 -2.44 5.55
C GLY A 32 -0.31 -1.09 5.05
N VAL A 33 -1.05 -0.04 5.42
CA VAL A 33 -0.70 1.35 5.15
C VAL A 33 -0.81 2.13 6.45
N PHE A 34 0.20 2.93 6.77
CA PHE A 34 0.15 3.90 7.84
C PHE A 34 0.23 5.32 7.28
N ASP A 35 -0.61 6.21 7.78
CA ASP A 35 -0.52 7.65 7.54
C ASP A 35 -1.07 8.36 8.79
N PRO A 36 -0.48 9.49 9.24
CA PRO A 36 -1.02 10.25 10.37
C PRO A 36 -2.49 10.66 10.20
N GLN A 37 -2.93 10.86 8.96
CA GLN A 37 -4.32 11.07 8.62
C GLN A 37 -4.94 9.71 8.24
N ALA A 38 -5.62 9.07 9.20
CA ALA A 38 -6.21 7.74 9.02
C ALA A 38 -7.11 7.63 7.77
N ALA A 39 -7.81 8.71 7.41
CA ALA A 39 -8.62 8.78 6.19
C ALA A 39 -7.80 8.54 4.91
N ARG A 40 -6.55 9.03 4.85
CA ARG A 40 -5.66 8.83 3.69
C ARG A 40 -5.20 7.37 3.60
N ALA A 41 -4.82 6.77 4.73
CA ALA A 41 -4.46 5.36 4.78
C ALA A 41 -5.64 4.46 4.38
N ALA A 42 -6.85 4.76 4.88
CA ALA A 42 -8.07 4.03 4.53
C ALA A 42 -8.46 4.19 3.05
N ALA A 43 -8.32 5.38 2.48
CA ALA A 43 -8.56 5.60 1.06
C ALA A 43 -7.58 4.79 0.20
N LEU A 44 -6.29 4.84 0.53
CA LEU A 44 -5.27 4.09 -0.20
C LEU A 44 -5.47 2.56 -0.07
N GLY A 45 -5.82 2.07 1.12
CA GLY A 45 -6.06 0.64 1.33
C GLY A 45 -7.30 0.08 0.61
N LYS A 46 -8.24 0.93 0.18
CA LYS A 46 -9.35 0.52 -0.71
C LYS A 46 -8.95 0.50 -2.17
N GLU A 47 -8.03 1.39 -2.54
CA GLU A 47 -7.56 1.53 -3.91
C GLU A 47 -6.53 0.46 -4.29
N ALA A 48 -5.64 0.12 -3.35
CA ALA A 48 -4.48 -0.76 -3.56
C ALA A 48 -4.74 -2.19 -3.10
#